data_AF-A0A9E2F2X5-F1
#
_entry.id   AF-A0A9E2F2X5-F1
#
_cell.length_a   1.000
_cell.length_b   1.000
_cell.length_c   1.000
_cell.angle_alpha   90.00
_cell.angle_beta   90.00
_cell.angle_gamma   90.00
#
_symmetry.space_group_name_H-M   'P 1'
#
loop_
_entity.id
_entity.type
_entity.pdbx_description
1 polymer ?
#
loop_
_entity_poly.entity_id
_entity_poly.type
_entity_poly.pdbx_seq_one_letter_code
_entity_poly.pdbx_strand_id
1 'polypeptide(L)' 'MKWFDAIKTDGLEWPHHISDLKGWKSAGAAMYGVNSIPATFLINREGKIIAKNLRGKDLENKLATLLD' A
#
# COMPACT_ATOMS: atom_id res chain seq x y z
N MET A 1 -11.77 -15.06 10.54
CA MET A 1 -10.58 -14.22 10.83
C MET A 1 -10.85 -12.90 10.14
N LYS A 2 -11.12 -11.81 10.88
CA LYS A 2 -11.66 -10.55 10.30
C LYS A 2 -10.90 -10.02 9.08
N TRP A 3 -9.59 -10.24 9.01
CA TRP A 3 -8.75 -9.77 7.92
C TRP A 3 -8.97 -10.54 6.59
N PHE A 4 -9.02 -11.87 6.62
CA PHE A 4 -9.33 -12.65 5.41
C PHE A 4 -10.76 -12.44 4.93
N ASP A 5 -11.69 -12.23 5.87
CA ASP A 5 -13.08 -11.95 5.54
C ASP A 5 -13.19 -10.58 4.83
N ALA A 6 -12.48 -9.56 5.31
CA ALA A 6 -12.42 -8.24 4.67
C ALA A 6 -11.85 -8.29 3.24
N ILE A 7 -10.76 -9.04 3.00
CA ILE A 7 -10.20 -9.22 1.65
C ILE A 7 -11.26 -9.75 0.66
N LYS A 8 -12.06 -10.74 1.11
CA LYS A 8 -13.13 -11.32 0.30
C LYS A 8 -14.29 -10.35 0.10
N THR A 9 -14.71 -9.65 1.16
CA THR A 9 -15.81 -8.69 1.10
C THR A 9 -15.49 -7.50 0.20
N ASP A 10 -14.25 -7.01 0.26
CA ASP A 10 -13.80 -5.85 -0.51
C ASP A 10 -13.35 -6.22 -1.94
N GLY A 11 -13.38 -7.52 -2.30
CA GLY A 11 -13.02 -8.00 -3.63
C GLY A 11 -11.58 -7.66 -4.03
N LEU A 12 -10.63 -7.70 -3.08
CA LEU A 12 -9.25 -7.33 -3.37
C LEU A 12 -8.54 -8.45 -4.16
N GLU A 13 -8.17 -8.17 -5.41
CA GLU A 13 -7.66 -9.18 -6.36
C GLU A 13 -6.14 -9.35 -6.35
N TRP A 14 -5.41 -8.59 -5.52
CA TRP A 14 -3.96 -8.68 -5.49
C TRP A 14 -3.51 -10.09 -5.06
N PRO A 15 -2.51 -10.69 -5.73
CA PRO A 15 -2.12 -12.07 -5.45
C PRO A 15 -1.55 -12.26 -4.04
N HIS A 16 -1.06 -11.18 -3.42
CA HIS A 16 -0.45 -11.21 -2.11
C HIS A 16 -1.03 -10.13 -1.21
N HIS A 17 -1.64 -10.58 -0.13
CA HIS A 17 -2.01 -9.76 1.02
C HIS A 17 -1.16 -10.22 2.19
N ILE A 18 -0.52 -9.28 2.90
CA ILE A 18 0.35 -9.57 4.05
C ILE A 18 -0.08 -8.69 5.21
N SER A 19 -0.14 -9.26 6.41
CA SER A 19 -0.40 -8.55 7.65
C SER A 19 0.35 -9.21 8.79
N ASP A 20 1.01 -8.41 9.62
CA ASP A 20 1.63 -8.89 10.86
C ASP A 20 0.64 -8.94 12.04
N LEU A 21 -0.62 -8.53 11.81
CA LEU A 21 -1.72 -8.45 12.79
C LEU A 21 -1.40 -7.61 14.05
N LYS A 22 -0.37 -6.76 13.99
CA LYS A 22 0.05 -5.90 15.11
C LYS A 22 -0.58 -4.51 15.09
N GLY A 23 -1.38 -4.18 14.06
CA GLY A 23 -2.03 -2.88 13.90
C GLY A 23 -1.00 -1.75 13.90
N TRP A 24 -1.22 -0.71 14.71
CA TRP A 24 -0.30 0.43 14.85
C TRP A 24 1.08 0.06 15.43
N LYS A 25 1.26 -1.14 16.00
CA LYS A 25 2.56 -1.65 16.46
C LYS A 25 3.34 -2.40 15.37
N SER A 26 2.90 -2.31 14.11
CA SER A 26 3.59 -2.96 13.00
C SER A 26 5.01 -2.43 12.83
N ALA A 27 5.98 -3.33 12.67
CA ALA A 27 7.36 -2.96 12.39
C ALA A 27 7.50 -2.25 11.04
N GLY A 28 6.72 -2.68 10.04
CA GLY A 28 6.66 -2.03 8.74
C GLY A 28 6.08 -0.63 8.81
N ALA A 29 5.02 -0.42 9.61
CA ALA A 29 4.46 0.91 9.81
C ALA A 29 5.48 1.88 10.41
N ALA A 30 6.22 1.46 11.44
CA ALA A 30 7.28 2.27 12.02
C ALA A 30 8.43 2.55 11.04
N MET A 31 8.93 1.52 10.35
CA MET A 31 10.05 1.62 9.41
C MET A 31 9.75 2.56 8.24
N TYR A 32 8.53 2.52 7.70
CA TYR A 32 8.14 3.32 6.54
C TYR A 32 7.42 4.63 6.91
N GLY A 33 7.23 4.92 8.20
CA GLY A 33 6.62 6.16 8.70
C GLY A 33 5.10 6.25 8.46
N VAL A 34 4.38 5.13 8.58
CA VAL A 34 2.92 5.07 8.42
C VAL A 34 2.23 5.50 9.72
N ASN A 35 1.79 6.76 9.78
CA ASN A 35 1.09 7.34 10.93
C ASN A 35 -0.44 7.43 10.74
N SER A 36 -0.93 7.18 9.53
CA SER A 36 -2.35 7.18 9.21
C SER A 36 -2.61 6.19 8.07
N ILE A 37 -3.84 5.70 8.00
CA ILE A 37 -4.31 4.80 6.93
C ILE A 37 -5.46 5.47 6.16
N PRO A 38 -5.59 5.20 4.85
CA PRO A 38 -4.72 4.36 4.02
C PRO A 38 -3.35 5.02 3.80
N ALA A 39 -2.27 4.28 3.56
CA ALA A 39 -0.98 4.83 3.14
C ALA A 39 -0.50 4.11 1.88
N THR A 40 0.09 4.84 0.93
CA THR A 40 0.52 4.30 -0.37
C THR A 40 1.99 4.58 -0.61
N PHE A 41 2.69 3.65 -1.26
CA PHE A 41 4.09 3.78 -1.63
C PHE A 41 4.27 3.27 -3.05
N LEU A 42 4.93 4.05 -3.90
CA LEU A 42 5.37 3.60 -5.22
C LEU A 42 6.87 3.29 -5.15
N ILE A 43 7.24 2.09 -5.57
CA ILE A 43 8.61 1.59 -5.55
C ILE A 43 9.02 1.28 -6.99
N ASN A 44 10.18 1.77 -7.42
CA ASN A 44 10.71 1.49 -8.76
C ASN A 44 11.40 0.10 -8.82
N ARG A 45 11.86 -0.28 -10.01
CA ARG A 45 12.56 -1.56 -10.25
C ARG A 45 13.88 -1.71 -9.47
N GLU A 46 14.47 -0.62 -9.00
CA GLU A 46 15.68 -0.62 -8.16
C GLU A 46 15.36 -0.75 -6.66
N GLY A 47 14.09 -0.87 -6.29
CA GLY A 47 13.67 -0.93 -4.89
C GLY A 47 13.62 0.44 -4.18
N LYS A 48 13.70 1.55 -4.92
CA LYS A 48 13.62 2.90 -4.35
C LYS A 48 12.18 3.39 -4.30
N ILE A 49 11.82 4.03 -3.19
CA ILE A 49 10.54 4.72 -3.05
C ILE A 49 10.58 6.00 -3.88
N ILE A 50 9.70 6.10 -4.88
CA ILE A 50 9.62 7.23 -5.82
C ILE A 50 8.40 8.13 -5.61
N ALA A 51 7.42 7.67 -4.81
CA ALA A 51 6.31 8.50 -4.34
C ALA A 51 5.69 7.88 -3.08
N LYS A 52 5.03 8.71 -2.27
CA LYS A 52 4.30 8.31 -1.06
C LYS A 52 2.96 9.03 -1.00
N ASN A 53 1.95 8.38 -0.42
CA ASN A 53 0.64 8.95 -0.10
C ASN A 53 -0.13 9.57 -1.28
N LEU A 54 0.16 9.16 -2.52
CA LEU A 54 -0.64 9.52 -3.68
C LEU A 54 -1.99 8.78 -3.64
N ARG A 55 -3.05 9.45 -4.06
CA ARG A 55 -4.42 8.93 -4.07
C ARG A 55 -5.19 9.45 -5.27
N GLY A 56 -6.25 8.73 -5.64
CA GLY A 56 -7.16 9.13 -6.70
C GLY A 56 -6.41 9.56 -7.95
N LYS A 57 -6.74 10.75 -8.46
CA LYS A 57 -6.20 11.23 -9.74
C LYS A 57 -4.68 11.44 -9.73
N ASP A 58 -4.10 11.82 -8.59
CA ASP A 58 -2.65 12.04 -8.48
C ASP A 58 -1.88 10.73 -8.61
N LEU A 59 -2.43 9.65 -8.07
CA LEU A 59 -1.85 8.32 -8.23
C LEU A 59 -1.93 7.86 -9.69
N GLU A 60 -3.09 7.97 -10.32
CA GLU A 60 -3.30 7.61 -11.73
C GLU A 60 -2.34 8.39 -12.65
N ASN A 61 -2.25 9.70 -12.49
CA ASN A 61 -1.38 10.55 -13.29
C ASN A 61 0.09 10.16 -13.11
N LYS A 62 0.52 9.88 -11.87
CA LYS A 62 1.90 9.44 -11.63
C LYS A 62 2.18 8.10 -12.29
N LEU A 63 1.25 7.14 -12.23
CA LEU A 63 1.41 5.84 -12.88
C LEU A 63 1.49 5.97 -14.40
N ALA A 64 0.66 6.81 -15.01
CA ALA A 64 0.71 7.07 -16.46
C ALA A 64 2.12 7.49 -16.89
N THR A 65 2.74 8.45 -16.19
CA THR A 65 4.11 8.91 -16.51
C THR A 65 5.22 7.87 -16.31
N LEU A 66 4.93 6.74 -15.66
CA LEU A 66 5.92 5.70 -15.34
C LEU A 66 5.74 4.42 -16.17
N LEU A 67 4.58 4.27 -16.82
CA LEU A 67 4.15 3.05 -17.50
C LEU A 67 3.95 3.25 -19.01
N ASP A 68 4.35 4.41 -19.54
CA ASP A 68 4.43 4.66 -20.99
C ASP A 68 5.37 3.68 -21.70
#